data_AF-A0A8T4NEX3-F1
#
_entry.id   AF-A0A8T4NEX3-F1
#
_cell.length_a   1.000
_cell.length_b   1.000
_cell.length_c   1.000
_cell.angle_alpha   90.00
_cell.angle_beta   90.00
_cell.angle_gamma   90.00
#
_symmetry.space_group_name_H-M   'P 1'
#
loop_
_entity.id
_entity.type
_entity.pdbx_description
1 polymer ?
#
loop_
_entity_poly.entity_id
_entity_poly.type
_entity_poly.pdbx_seq_one_letter_code
_entity_poly.pdbx_strand_id
1 'polypeptide(L)'
;MNPKKMAKKLIFLLILLSILPVVTAATLEINIKTYPNHVVFINVAEPSDDYQLLESIKKTADTSGLASATFSSNNYNEIDLYVQINNGNEKIMSEYFSKKSMSEPLYLQIIPGKVNEDYRTLEIKNETVETANQTVEEETNQTTEETVNETIEEMMQNISSEPGITGLAIFKNSDWLSSKTTIWVVGIAAVIAIVVVFLVRRSFLSSAPPAYLPKVQHMRHSGQIMPKPKSATPIDEELLKTEAEIENVRSRIEKIKRIKDAQKRLKEEQDALKSLQDDED
;
A
#
# COMPACT_ATOMS: atom_id res chain seq x y z
N MET A 1 -23.19 -48.72 -8.87
CA MET A 1 -22.09 -47.85 -8.39
C MET A 1 -22.08 -47.88 -6.87
N ASN A 2 -20.94 -48.14 -6.21
CA ASN A 2 -20.92 -48.48 -4.78
C ASN A 2 -20.83 -47.20 -3.92
N PRO A 3 -21.86 -46.82 -3.14
CA PRO A 3 -21.92 -45.51 -2.47
C PRO A 3 -20.78 -45.29 -1.47
N LYS A 4 -20.31 -46.37 -0.83
CA LYS A 4 -19.14 -46.35 0.07
C LYS A 4 -17.83 -46.01 -0.65
N LYS A 5 -17.70 -46.38 -1.95
CA LYS A 5 -16.52 -46.02 -2.76
C LYS A 5 -16.57 -44.55 -3.20
N MET A 6 -17.76 -44.01 -3.45
CA MET A 6 -17.93 -42.58 -3.77
C MET A 6 -17.66 -41.69 -2.56
N ALA A 7 -18.17 -42.05 -1.38
CA ALA A 7 -17.92 -41.31 -0.14
C ALA A 7 -16.41 -41.26 0.20
N LYS A 8 -15.68 -42.37 0.06
CA LYS A 8 -14.22 -42.40 0.29
C LYS A 8 -13.44 -41.52 -0.69
N LYS A 9 -13.82 -41.52 -1.96
CA LYS A 9 -13.20 -40.65 -2.97
C LYS A 9 -13.48 -39.17 -2.68
N LEU A 10 -14.69 -38.85 -2.24
CA LEU A 10 -15.07 -37.48 -1.88
C LEU A 10 -14.33 -36.98 -0.63
N ILE A 11 -14.19 -37.83 0.40
CA ILE A 11 -13.39 -37.52 1.59
C ILE A 11 -11.90 -37.34 1.24
N PHE A 12 -11.35 -38.23 0.41
CA PHE A 12 -9.97 -38.11 -0.05
C PHE A 12 -9.74 -36.81 -0.84
N LEU A 13 -10.68 -36.44 -1.71
CA LEU A 13 -10.64 -35.18 -2.46
C LEU A 13 -10.70 -33.96 -1.53
N LEU A 14 -11.56 -33.99 -0.51
CA LEU A 14 -11.69 -32.90 0.48
C LEU A 14 -10.40 -32.72 1.31
N ILE A 15 -9.78 -33.83 1.73
CA ILE A 15 -8.49 -33.82 2.44
C ILE A 15 -7.38 -33.30 1.51
N LEU A 16 -7.37 -33.74 0.25
CA LEU A 16 -6.39 -33.28 -0.73
C LEU A 16 -6.54 -31.77 -0.99
N LEU A 17 -7.77 -31.27 -1.05
CA LEU A 17 -8.07 -29.85 -1.27
C LEU A 17 -7.70 -28.98 -0.05
N SER A 18 -7.76 -29.53 1.16
CA SER A 18 -7.41 -28.82 2.40
C SER A 18 -5.90 -28.76 2.69
N ILE A 19 -5.08 -29.53 1.97
CA ILE A 19 -3.60 -29.45 2.06
C ILE A 19 -3.04 -28.41 1.07
N LEU A 20 -3.87 -27.87 0.17
CA LEU A 20 -3.40 -26.83 -0.74
C LEU A 20 -3.03 -25.58 0.09
N PRO A 21 -1.80 -25.05 -0.07
CA PRO A 21 -1.40 -23.84 0.62
C PRO A 21 -2.34 -22.71 0.19
N VAL A 22 -3.00 -22.07 1.17
CA VAL A 22 -3.74 -20.84 0.92
C VAL A 22 -2.71 -19.76 0.65
N VAL A 23 -2.57 -19.37 -0.62
CA VAL A 23 -1.71 -18.23 -0.99
C VAL A 23 -2.47 -16.97 -0.62
N THR A 24 -2.20 -16.44 0.57
CA THR A 24 -2.72 -15.14 1.00
C THR A 24 -1.81 -14.05 0.45
N ALA A 25 -2.31 -13.26 -0.50
CA ALA A 25 -1.61 -12.06 -0.96
C ALA A 25 -1.88 -10.91 0.01
N ALA A 26 -0.82 -10.22 0.44
CA ALA A 26 -0.99 -8.96 1.15
C ALA A 26 -1.54 -7.95 0.15
N THR A 27 -2.66 -7.32 0.49
CA THR A 27 -3.30 -6.29 -0.35
C THR A 27 -3.27 -4.98 0.41
N LEU A 28 -2.68 -3.96 -0.21
CA LEU A 28 -2.55 -2.62 0.28
C LEU A 28 -3.56 -1.72 -0.42
N GLU A 29 -4.36 -0.98 0.33
CA GLU A 29 -5.21 0.09 -0.18
C GLU A 29 -4.48 1.42 -0.08
N ILE A 30 -4.38 2.15 -1.19
CA ILE A 30 -3.67 3.42 -1.29
C ILE A 30 -4.71 4.50 -1.63
N ASN A 31 -4.96 5.41 -0.69
CA ASN A 31 -5.89 6.51 -0.83
C ASN A 31 -5.12 7.84 -0.84
N ILE A 32 -5.19 8.56 -1.94
CA ILE A 32 -4.47 9.83 -2.13
C ILE A 32 -5.48 10.96 -2.30
N LYS A 33 -5.44 11.94 -1.40
CA LYS A 33 -6.23 13.16 -1.45
C LYS A 33 -5.41 14.29 -2.09
N THR A 34 -5.91 14.82 -3.20
CA THR A 34 -5.29 15.90 -3.98
C THR A 34 -6.37 16.85 -4.52
N TYR A 35 -6.08 17.66 -5.54
CA TYR A 35 -7.08 18.49 -6.18
C TYR A 35 -8.04 17.67 -7.07
N PRO A 36 -9.32 18.07 -7.17
CA PRO A 36 -10.29 17.39 -8.03
C PRO A 36 -9.84 17.28 -9.49
N ASN A 37 -10.20 16.17 -10.14
CA ASN A 37 -9.93 15.90 -11.56
C ASN A 37 -8.44 15.85 -11.96
N HIS A 38 -7.52 15.81 -10.99
CA HIS A 38 -6.09 15.65 -11.28
C HIS A 38 -5.75 14.19 -11.54
N VAL A 39 -4.72 13.97 -12.36
CA VAL A 39 -4.22 12.63 -12.67
C VAL A 39 -3.10 12.28 -11.71
N VAL A 40 -3.26 11.17 -10.99
CA VAL A 40 -2.31 10.64 -10.01
C VAL A 40 -1.64 9.40 -10.59
N PHE A 41 -0.31 9.43 -10.66
CA PHE A 41 0.54 8.29 -10.98
C PHE A 41 1.15 7.76 -9.68
N ILE A 42 0.86 6.50 -9.36
CA ILE A 42 1.31 5.80 -8.16
C ILE A 42 2.30 4.74 -8.61
N ASN A 43 3.58 5.01 -8.41
CA ASN A 43 4.66 4.10 -8.73
C ASN A 43 5.07 3.36 -7.44
N VAL A 44 4.78 2.06 -7.41
CA VAL A 44 5.15 1.16 -6.32
C VAL A 44 6.50 0.53 -6.63
N ALA A 45 7.44 0.60 -5.70
CA ALA A 45 8.79 0.09 -5.87
C ALA A 45 9.20 -0.84 -4.71
N GLU A 46 10.23 -1.65 -4.96
CA GLU A 46 10.85 -2.50 -3.94
C GLU A 46 11.51 -1.65 -2.84
N PRO A 47 11.40 -2.02 -1.54
CA PRO A 47 12.01 -1.28 -0.44
C PRO A 47 13.52 -1.54 -0.36
N SER A 48 14.27 -1.05 -1.35
CA SER A 48 15.70 -1.29 -1.52
C SER A 48 16.42 0.01 -1.86
N ASP A 49 17.73 0.07 -1.60
CA ASP A 49 18.55 1.23 -1.99
C ASP A 49 18.60 1.42 -3.53
N ASP A 50 18.40 0.32 -4.27
CA ASP A 50 18.24 0.34 -5.72
C ASP A 50 16.75 0.44 -6.07
N TYR A 51 16.38 1.50 -6.80
CA TYR A 51 14.99 1.70 -7.21
C TYR A 51 14.57 0.66 -8.26
N GLN A 52 13.70 -0.26 -7.86
CA GLN A 52 13.09 -1.24 -8.75
C GLN A 52 11.56 -1.05 -8.77
N LEU A 53 11.04 -0.57 -9.90
CA LEU A 53 9.60 -0.39 -10.11
C LEU A 53 8.89 -1.76 -10.16
N LEU A 54 7.93 -1.95 -9.27
CA LEU A 54 7.05 -3.13 -9.23
C LEU A 54 5.80 -2.90 -10.08
N GLU A 55 5.12 -1.77 -9.86
CA GLU A 55 3.88 -1.44 -10.56
C GLU A 55 3.72 0.08 -10.70
N SER A 56 3.09 0.52 -11.79
CA SER A 56 2.74 1.92 -12.02
C SER A 56 1.24 2.03 -12.29
N ILE A 57 0.51 2.62 -11.35
CA ILE A 57 -0.95 2.74 -11.40
C ILE A 57 -1.32 4.18 -11.73
N LYS A 58 -2.15 4.38 -12.76
CA LYS A 58 -2.69 5.69 -13.12
C LYS A 58 -4.15 5.80 -12.66
N LYS A 59 -4.47 6.83 -11.88
CA LYS A 59 -5.83 7.15 -11.41
C LYS A 59 -6.13 8.62 -11.65
N THR A 60 -7.41 8.95 -11.78
CA THR A 60 -7.89 10.33 -11.78
C THR A 60 -8.64 10.56 -10.48
N ALA A 61 -8.31 11.64 -9.78
CA ALA A 61 -8.97 12.03 -8.55
C ALA A 61 -10.42 12.45 -8.85
N ASP A 62 -11.34 12.04 -7.98
CA ASP A 62 -12.76 12.35 -8.10
C ASP A 62 -13.07 13.83 -7.81
N THR A 63 -14.36 14.18 -7.72
CA THR A 63 -14.82 15.53 -7.41
C THR A 63 -14.43 16.01 -6.01
N SER A 64 -14.17 15.09 -5.09
CA SER A 64 -13.65 15.38 -3.74
C SER A 64 -12.12 15.47 -3.70
N GLY A 65 -11.46 15.16 -4.82
CA GLY A 65 -10.01 15.08 -4.89
C GLY A 65 -9.42 13.75 -4.43
N LEU A 66 -10.23 12.70 -4.28
CA LEU A 66 -9.77 11.39 -3.82
C LEU A 66 -9.42 10.48 -5.01
N ALA A 67 -8.24 9.87 -4.95
CA ALA A 67 -7.81 8.81 -5.86
C ALA A 67 -7.46 7.56 -5.05
N SER A 68 -8.16 6.45 -5.32
CA SER A 68 -7.96 5.16 -4.65
C SER A 68 -7.39 4.11 -5.59
N ALA A 69 -6.40 3.37 -5.12
CA ALA A 69 -5.77 2.25 -5.81
C ALA A 69 -5.51 1.10 -4.84
N THR A 70 -5.34 -0.09 -5.38
CA THR A 70 -4.95 -1.28 -4.61
C THR A 70 -3.70 -1.88 -5.22
N PHE A 71 -2.80 -2.36 -4.37
CA PHE A 71 -1.58 -3.06 -4.76
C PHE A 71 -1.49 -4.37 -3.98
N SER A 72 -1.20 -5.48 -4.66
CA SER A 72 -1.10 -6.79 -4.00
C SER A 72 0.25 -7.44 -4.27
N SER A 73 0.89 -7.97 -3.21
CA SER A 73 2.16 -8.68 -3.31
C SER A 73 2.23 -9.86 -2.34
N ASN A 74 2.95 -10.89 -2.75
CA ASN A 74 3.27 -12.05 -1.90
C ASN A 74 4.69 -12.00 -1.33
N ASN A 75 5.53 -11.09 -1.85
CA ASN A 75 6.98 -11.11 -1.63
C ASN A 75 7.45 -9.98 -0.71
N TYR A 76 6.61 -8.97 -0.48
CA TYR A 76 7.00 -7.75 0.21
C TYR A 76 6.00 -7.44 1.32
N ASN A 77 6.53 -7.05 2.48
CA ASN A 77 5.73 -6.54 3.60
C ASN A 77 5.80 -5.01 3.70
N GLU A 78 6.80 -4.41 3.04
CA GLU A 78 7.01 -2.98 2.92
C GLU A 78 7.21 -2.64 1.45
N ILE A 79 6.87 -1.41 1.08
CA ILE A 79 7.08 -0.88 -0.28
C ILE A 79 7.55 0.56 -0.22
N ASP A 80 8.18 0.97 -1.31
CA ASP A 80 8.42 2.38 -1.58
C ASP A 80 7.36 2.90 -2.54
N LEU A 81 6.88 4.12 -2.29
CA LEU A 81 5.84 4.77 -3.09
C LEU A 81 6.35 6.09 -3.64
N TYR A 82 6.36 6.22 -4.96
CA TYR A 82 6.55 7.50 -5.63
C TYR A 82 5.23 7.94 -6.25
N VAL A 83 4.68 9.05 -5.76
CA VAL A 83 3.41 9.59 -6.21
C VAL A 83 3.66 10.85 -7.01
N GLN A 84 3.11 10.92 -8.21
CA GLN A 84 3.18 12.10 -9.07
C GLN A 84 1.76 12.58 -9.40
N ILE A 85 1.53 13.88 -9.23
CA ILE A 85 0.26 14.53 -9.55
C ILE A 85 0.44 15.42 -10.78
N ASN A 86 -0.44 15.23 -11.75
CA ASN A 86 -0.50 15.99 -12.97
C ASN A 86 -1.87 16.67 -13.13
N ASN A 87 -1.89 17.84 -13.77
CA ASN A 87 -3.10 18.44 -14.32
C ASN A 87 -3.01 18.32 -15.84
N GLY A 88 -3.81 17.41 -16.41
CA GLY A 88 -3.65 16.99 -17.80
C GLY A 88 -2.27 16.37 -18.04
N ASN A 89 -1.46 17.05 -18.85
CA ASN A 89 -0.10 16.60 -19.22
C ASN A 89 1.01 17.30 -18.42
N GLU A 90 0.67 18.28 -17.59
CA GLU A 90 1.65 19.03 -16.80
C GLU A 90 1.84 18.39 -15.43
N LYS A 91 3.10 18.11 -15.07
CA LYS A 91 3.46 17.65 -13.72
C LYS A 91 3.40 18.82 -12.75
N ILE A 92 2.55 18.72 -11.74
CA ILE A 92 2.43 19.74 -10.68
C ILE A 92 3.36 19.43 -9.52
N MET A 93 3.36 18.18 -9.05
CA MET A 93 4.11 17.78 -7.87
C MET A 93 4.47 16.30 -7.92
N SER A 94 5.51 15.92 -7.20
CA SER A 94 5.81 14.52 -6.90
C SER A 94 6.35 14.39 -5.50
N GLU A 95 5.99 13.31 -4.83
CA GLU A 95 6.42 13.00 -3.47
C GLU A 95 6.87 11.54 -3.39
N TYR A 96 7.87 11.27 -2.56
CA TYR A 96 8.40 9.93 -2.34
C TYR A 96 8.20 9.54 -0.87
N PHE A 97 7.68 8.33 -0.68
CA PHE A 97 7.32 7.75 0.60
C PHE A 97 8.03 6.41 0.74
N SER A 98 9.10 6.37 1.53
CA SER A 98 9.90 5.17 1.75
C SER A 98 9.26 4.24 2.79
N LYS A 99 9.45 2.93 2.64
CA LYS A 99 9.19 1.89 3.66
C LYS A 99 7.79 1.95 4.25
N LYS A 100 6.78 2.03 3.39
CA LYS A 100 5.37 1.98 3.80
C LYS A 100 4.94 0.52 3.99
N SER A 101 4.33 0.24 5.13
CA SER A 101 3.82 -1.10 5.45
C SER A 101 2.68 -1.48 4.50
N MET A 102 2.65 -2.73 4.05
CA MET A 102 1.54 -3.31 3.32
C MET A 102 0.39 -3.80 4.21
N SER A 103 0.56 -3.75 5.55
CA SER A 103 -0.44 -4.26 6.51
C SER A 103 -1.59 -3.29 6.78
N GLU A 104 -1.43 -2.01 6.46
CA GLU A 104 -2.38 -0.96 6.78
C GLU A 104 -2.71 -0.11 5.55
N PRO A 105 -3.97 0.30 5.37
CA PRO A 105 -4.35 1.22 4.31
C PRO A 105 -3.63 2.58 4.47
N LEU A 106 -3.16 3.14 3.36
CA LEU A 106 -2.46 4.43 3.32
C LEU A 106 -3.42 5.56 2.97
N TYR A 107 -3.30 6.69 3.68
CA TYR A 107 -4.16 7.87 3.52
C TYR A 107 -3.33 9.13 3.30
N LEU A 108 -2.73 9.24 2.13
CA LEU A 108 -1.81 10.32 1.79
C LEU A 108 -2.59 11.56 1.34
N GLN A 109 -2.19 12.75 1.78
CA GLN A 109 -2.64 14.01 1.21
C GLN A 109 -1.46 14.70 0.56
N ILE A 110 -1.60 14.99 -0.73
CA ILE A 110 -0.55 15.60 -1.55
C ILE A 110 -1.17 16.75 -2.32
N ILE A 111 -0.97 17.95 -1.80
CA ILE A 111 -1.42 19.22 -2.37
C ILE A 111 -0.20 20.14 -2.41
N PRO A 112 -0.02 20.99 -3.45
CA PRO A 112 1.07 21.96 -3.48
C PRO A 112 1.19 22.75 -2.17
N GLY A 113 2.35 22.64 -1.53
CA GLY A 113 2.66 23.28 -0.24
C GLY A 113 2.14 22.56 1.00
N LYS A 114 1.41 21.44 0.87
CA LYS A 114 0.91 20.63 1.99
C LYS A 114 0.97 19.14 1.66
N VAL A 115 1.93 18.45 2.27
CA VAL A 115 2.05 16.99 2.23
C VAL A 115 1.77 16.45 3.62
N ASN A 116 0.86 15.48 3.73
CA ASN A 116 0.56 14.76 4.96
C ASN A 116 0.50 13.26 4.68
N GLU A 117 1.12 12.45 5.53
CA GLU A 117 1.14 11.00 5.41
C GLU A 117 -0.16 10.33 5.91
N ASP A 118 -0.96 11.03 6.73
CA ASP A 118 -2.28 10.56 7.14
C ASP A 118 -3.27 11.74 7.28
N TYR A 119 -4.11 11.95 6.26
CA TYR A 119 -5.09 13.03 6.29
C TYR A 119 -6.26 12.78 7.26
N ARG A 120 -6.50 11.54 7.69
CA ARG A 120 -7.60 11.23 8.62
C ARG A 120 -7.38 11.90 9.98
N THR A 121 -6.12 12.08 10.37
CA THR A 121 -5.75 12.79 11.60
C THR A 121 -6.17 14.26 11.58
N LEU A 122 -6.30 14.88 10.41
CA LEU A 122 -6.73 16.28 10.27
C LEU A 122 -8.25 16.42 10.36
N GLU A 123 -9.00 15.44 9.85
CA GLU A 123 -10.47 15.47 9.86
C GLU A 123 -11.01 15.35 11.29
N ILE A 124 -10.43 14.45 12.10
CA ILE A 124 -10.80 14.27 13.52
C ILE A 124 -10.55 15.56 14.34
N LYS A 125 -9.47 16.29 14.02
CA LYS A 125 -9.13 17.53 14.73
C LYS A 125 -10.14 18.65 14.43
N ASN A 126 -10.70 18.70 13.23
CA ASN A 126 -11.65 19.74 12.84
C ASN A 126 -13.07 19.45 13.39
N GLU A 127 -13.53 18.19 13.40
CA GLU A 127 -14.83 17.83 14.00
C GLU A 127 -14.87 18.11 15.51
N THR A 128 -13.76 17.88 16.23
CA THR A 128 -13.69 18.16 17.67
C THR A 128 -13.77 19.67 17.97
N VAL A 129 -13.32 20.53 17.05
CA VAL A 129 -13.37 22.00 17.22
C VAL A 129 -14.73 22.56 16.84
N GLU A 130 -15.42 22.02 15.84
CA GLU A 130 -16.78 22.43 15.50
C GLU A 130 -17.80 21.99 16.57
N THR A 131 -17.64 20.80 17.17
CA THR A 131 -18.53 20.33 18.24
C THR A 131 -18.38 21.16 19.53
N ALA A 132 -17.18 21.68 19.82
CA ALA A 132 -16.95 22.55 20.99
C ALA A 132 -17.54 23.96 20.83
N ASN A 133 -17.77 24.44 19.60
CA ASN A 133 -18.39 25.74 19.34
C ASN A 133 -19.92 25.66 19.16
N GLN A 134 -20.52 24.48 19.01
CA GLN A 134 -21.98 24.31 18.98
C GLN A 134 -22.62 24.04 20.34
N THR A 135 -21.83 23.94 21.43
CA THR A 135 -22.37 23.62 22.77
C THR A 135 -22.54 24.86 23.68
N VAL A 136 -22.67 26.08 23.12
CA VAL A 136 -22.85 27.33 23.91
C VAL A 136 -24.11 28.13 23.54
N GLU A 137 -24.89 27.73 22.55
CA GLU A 137 -26.15 28.42 22.21
C GLU A 137 -27.31 27.42 22.00
N GLU A 138 -27.71 26.70 23.04
CA GLU A 138 -29.10 26.21 23.17
C GLU A 138 -29.35 25.69 24.60
N GLU A 139 -29.25 26.57 25.59
CA GLU A 139 -30.10 26.46 26.77
C GLU A 139 -31.38 27.26 26.52
N THR A 140 -32.52 26.58 26.65
CA THR A 140 -33.77 27.02 27.33
C THR A 140 -35.02 26.74 26.48
N ASN A 141 -35.64 25.55 26.66
CA ASN A 141 -36.99 25.45 27.25
C ASN A 141 -37.56 24.01 27.28
N GLN A 142 -38.00 23.63 28.48
CA GLN A 142 -39.20 22.85 28.83
C GLN A 142 -39.34 21.36 28.47
N THR A 143 -39.07 20.53 29.49
CA THR A 143 -40.05 19.72 30.24
C THR A 143 -41.26 19.13 29.49
N THR A 144 -41.42 17.79 29.49
CA THR A 144 -42.42 17.01 30.29
C THR A 144 -42.40 15.50 29.90
N GLU A 145 -42.52 14.68 30.95
CA GLU A 145 -42.87 13.25 31.16
C GLU A 145 -43.54 12.48 29.98
N GLU A 146 -43.44 11.15 29.75
CA GLU A 146 -43.84 9.96 30.55
C GLU A 146 -43.49 8.69 29.69
N THR A 147 -42.91 7.60 30.24
CA THR A 147 -43.57 6.34 30.69
C THR A 147 -43.75 5.21 29.62
N VAL A 148 -42.86 4.19 29.70
CA VAL A 148 -43.13 2.72 29.82
C VAL A 148 -43.82 1.90 28.69
N ASN A 149 -43.11 0.84 28.26
CA ASN A 149 -43.50 -0.59 28.10
C ASN A 149 -43.32 -1.36 26.77
N GLU A 150 -42.76 -2.56 27.00
CA GLU A 150 -42.64 -3.83 26.25
C GLU A 150 -43.78 -4.19 25.27
N THR A 151 -43.44 -4.94 24.21
CA THR A 151 -44.11 -6.22 23.82
C THR A 151 -43.30 -6.92 22.71
N ILE A 152 -42.73 -8.08 23.04
CA ILE A 152 -42.25 -9.12 22.13
C ILE A 152 -43.12 -10.34 22.42
N GLU A 153 -43.92 -10.83 21.48
CA GLU A 153 -44.25 -12.26 21.32
C GLU A 153 -45.11 -12.58 20.09
N GLU A 154 -44.79 -13.76 19.51
CA GLU A 154 -45.62 -14.67 18.70
C GLU A 154 -46.09 -14.30 17.27
N MET A 155 -45.62 -15.08 16.28
CA MET A 155 -46.49 -16.06 15.62
C MET A 155 -45.70 -17.15 14.85
N MET A 156 -45.94 -18.41 15.22
CA MET A 156 -45.52 -19.65 14.55
C MET A 156 -46.40 -19.98 13.33
N GLN A 157 -45.86 -20.63 12.30
CA GLN A 157 -46.63 -21.66 11.55
C GLN A 157 -45.76 -22.73 10.85
N ASN A 158 -45.57 -23.85 11.56
CA ASN A 158 -45.86 -25.25 11.18
C ASN A 158 -45.69 -25.73 9.72
N ILE A 159 -44.73 -26.63 9.45
CA ILE A 159 -44.83 -27.69 8.42
C ILE A 159 -44.21 -29.00 8.94
N SER A 160 -45.05 -30.02 9.04
CA SER A 160 -44.78 -31.44 9.27
C SER A 160 -44.60 -32.16 7.93
N SER A 161 -43.67 -33.14 7.84
CA SER A 161 -43.89 -34.52 7.35
C SER A 161 -42.56 -35.26 7.12
N GLU A 162 -42.59 -36.56 7.43
CA GLU A 162 -41.50 -37.56 7.54
C GLU A 162 -40.60 -37.77 6.29
N PRO A 163 -39.50 -38.54 6.45
CA PRO A 163 -39.35 -39.68 5.54
C PRO A 163 -38.94 -40.98 6.24
N GLY A 164 -39.70 -42.03 5.93
CA GLY A 164 -39.23 -43.41 6.03
C GLY A 164 -38.19 -43.71 4.94
N ILE A 165 -37.02 -44.22 5.34
CA ILE A 165 -36.04 -44.83 4.44
C ILE A 165 -35.80 -46.27 4.90
N THR A 166 -36.20 -47.19 4.03
CA THR A 166 -35.98 -48.62 4.10
C THR A 166 -34.58 -48.99 3.61
N GLY A 167 -33.96 -49.97 4.28
CA GLY A 167 -33.11 -50.95 3.62
C GLY A 167 -31.63 -50.64 3.43
N LEU A 168 -30.82 -50.80 4.48
CA LEU A 168 -29.42 -51.22 4.31
C LEU A 168 -28.92 -52.08 5.49
N ALA A 169 -29.51 -53.26 5.63
CA ALA A 169 -28.77 -54.45 6.07
C ALA A 169 -27.97 -54.93 4.83
N ILE A 170 -26.74 -55.42 4.83
CA ILE A 170 -25.97 -56.24 5.77
C ILE A 170 -24.49 -56.03 5.40
N PHE A 171 -23.62 -55.70 6.35
CA PHE A 171 -22.24 -56.21 6.40
C PHE A 171 -21.85 -56.31 7.86
N LYS A 172 -22.02 -57.52 8.39
CA LYS A 172 -21.51 -57.98 9.68
C LYS A 172 -20.07 -58.48 9.46
N ASN A 173 -19.24 -58.32 10.49
CA ASN A 173 -17.85 -58.77 10.68
C ASN A 173 -16.72 -57.82 10.23
N SER A 174 -16.47 -56.80 11.06
CA SER A 174 -15.27 -56.79 11.92
C SER A 174 -15.45 -55.70 13.00
N ASP A 175 -15.79 -56.11 14.22
CA ASP A 175 -16.18 -55.25 15.36
C ASP A 175 -15.07 -54.34 15.92
N TRP A 176 -13.94 -54.15 15.21
CA TRP A 176 -12.85 -53.31 15.71
C TRP A 176 -12.98 -51.83 15.32
N LEU A 177 -13.77 -51.51 14.29
CA LEU A 177 -13.93 -50.13 13.76
C LEU A 177 -15.24 -49.45 14.15
N SER A 178 -16.12 -50.11 14.91
CA SER A 178 -17.46 -49.61 15.23
C SER A 178 -17.58 -48.99 16.62
N SER A 179 -16.56 -49.09 17.48
CA SER A 179 -16.62 -48.37 18.75
C SER A 179 -16.35 -46.88 18.47
N LYS A 180 -17.23 -46.00 18.97
CA LYS A 180 -17.04 -44.54 18.87
C LYS A 180 -15.65 -44.11 19.36
N THR A 181 -15.07 -44.90 20.25
CA THR A 181 -13.71 -44.76 20.76
C THR A 181 -12.61 -45.05 19.74
N THR A 182 -12.68 -46.09 18.89
CA THR A 182 -11.60 -46.35 17.92
C THR A 182 -11.58 -45.32 16.80
N ILE A 183 -12.74 -44.82 16.36
CA ILE A 183 -12.80 -43.73 15.37
C ILE A 183 -12.16 -42.46 15.93
N TRP A 184 -12.41 -42.14 17.20
CA TRP A 184 -11.83 -40.96 17.86
C TRP A 184 -10.30 -41.09 18.04
N VAL A 185 -9.83 -42.28 18.44
CA VAL A 185 -8.39 -42.57 18.60
C VAL A 185 -7.65 -42.49 17.26
N VAL A 186 -8.21 -43.06 16.19
CA VAL A 186 -7.61 -42.98 14.84
C VAL A 186 -7.64 -41.53 14.32
N GLY A 187 -8.70 -40.78 14.61
CA GLY A 187 -8.79 -39.35 14.27
C GLY A 187 -7.69 -38.53 14.93
N ILE A 188 -7.46 -38.71 16.23
CA ILE A 188 -6.40 -38.01 16.97
C ILE A 188 -5.01 -38.42 16.46
N ALA A 189 -4.79 -39.71 16.24
CA ALA A 189 -3.52 -40.19 15.70
C ALA A 189 -3.20 -39.59 14.32
N ALA A 190 -4.21 -39.42 13.46
CA ALA A 190 -4.06 -38.77 12.16
C ALA A 190 -3.71 -37.27 12.30
N VAL A 191 -4.37 -36.55 13.22
CA VAL A 191 -4.06 -35.13 13.50
C VAL A 191 -2.64 -34.98 14.03
N ILE A 192 -2.21 -35.83 14.97
CA ILE A 192 -0.84 -35.82 15.50
C ILE A 192 0.18 -36.11 14.39
N ALA A 193 -0.09 -37.09 13.51
CA ALA A 193 0.79 -37.39 12.39
C ALA A 193 0.94 -36.19 11.43
N ILE A 194 -0.14 -35.46 11.15
CA ILE A 194 -0.11 -34.24 10.33
C ILE A 194 0.75 -33.15 10.98
N VAL A 195 0.61 -32.94 12.30
CA VAL A 195 1.41 -31.95 13.06
C VAL A 195 2.89 -32.32 13.03
N VAL A 196 3.24 -33.60 13.23
CA VAL A 196 4.64 -34.07 13.19
C VAL A 196 5.24 -33.86 11.80
N VAL A 197 4.54 -34.21 10.72
CA VAL A 197 5.01 -34.00 9.35
C VAL A 197 5.20 -32.51 9.05
N PHE A 198 4.30 -31.65 9.53
CA PHE A 198 4.39 -30.20 9.37
C PHE A 198 5.61 -29.60 10.09
N LEU A 199 5.89 -30.03 11.33
CA LEU A 199 7.06 -29.59 12.10
C LEU A 199 8.38 -30.05 11.48
N VAL A 200 8.45 -31.31 11.02
CA VAL A 200 9.66 -31.84 10.36
C VAL A 200 9.93 -31.08 9.07
N ARG A 201 8.92 -30.87 8.21
CA ARG A 201 9.07 -30.07 6.99
C ARG A 201 9.52 -28.64 7.28
N ARG A 202 8.95 -27.98 8.28
CA ARG A 202 9.33 -26.61 8.65
C ARG A 202 10.81 -26.53 9.05
N SER A 203 11.35 -27.54 9.76
CA SER A 203 12.76 -27.52 10.14
C SER A 203 13.73 -27.73 8.97
N PHE A 204 13.34 -28.51 7.95
CA PHE A 204 14.20 -28.79 6.80
C PHE A 204 14.27 -27.66 5.78
N LEU A 205 13.29 -26.73 5.75
CA LEU A 205 13.32 -25.58 4.84
C LEU A 205 14.10 -24.37 5.39
N SER A 206 14.56 -24.38 6.65
CA SER A 206 15.26 -23.25 7.27
C SER A 206 16.79 -23.31 7.19
N SER A 207 17.37 -24.21 6.38
CA SER A 207 18.83 -24.34 6.22
C SER A 207 19.32 -23.98 4.82
N ALA A 208 18.70 -23.00 4.17
CA ALA A 208 19.33 -22.36 3.01
C ALA A 208 20.61 -21.64 3.50
N PRO A 209 21.81 -21.99 3.00
CA PRO A 209 23.02 -21.27 3.35
C PRO A 209 22.90 -19.81 2.87
N PRO A 210 23.46 -18.84 3.59
CA PRO A 210 23.44 -17.44 3.17
C PRO A 210 24.08 -17.35 1.79
N ALA A 211 23.32 -16.84 0.82
CA ALA A 211 23.81 -16.58 -0.52
C ALA A 211 25.00 -15.60 -0.40
N TYR A 212 26.19 -16.10 -0.73
CA TYR A 212 27.37 -15.27 -0.90
C TYR A 212 27.11 -14.30 -2.05
N LEU A 213 26.82 -13.04 -1.71
CA LEU A 213 26.75 -11.97 -2.71
C LEU A 213 28.14 -11.78 -3.34
N PRO A 214 28.26 -11.79 -4.69
CA PRO A 214 29.51 -11.48 -5.35
C PRO A 214 29.87 -10.02 -5.11
N LYS A 215 31.06 -9.81 -4.55
CA LYS A 215 31.68 -8.51 -4.34
C LYS A 215 31.82 -7.77 -5.67
N VAL A 216 30.94 -6.81 -5.94
CA VAL A 216 31.03 -5.94 -7.11
C VAL A 216 32.31 -5.12 -7.00
N GLN A 217 33.26 -5.43 -7.88
CA GLN A 217 34.48 -4.65 -8.03
C GLN A 217 34.11 -3.29 -8.65
N HIS A 218 34.40 -2.22 -7.92
CA HIS A 218 34.44 -0.87 -8.46
C HIS A 218 35.37 -0.81 -9.69
N MET A 219 34.79 -0.77 -10.89
CA MET A 219 35.53 -0.34 -12.08
C MET A 219 35.70 1.18 -12.00
N ARG A 220 36.93 1.58 -11.69
CA ARG A 220 37.42 2.94 -11.83
C ARG A 220 37.36 3.36 -13.30
N HIS A 221 36.96 4.61 -13.49
CA HIS A 221 37.10 5.39 -14.71
C HIS A 221 38.41 5.13 -15.45
N SER A 222 38.31 4.82 -16.73
CA SER A 222 39.36 5.08 -17.72
C SER A 222 38.69 5.71 -18.93
N GLY A 223 38.98 6.98 -19.15
CA GLY A 223 38.51 7.72 -20.31
C GLY A 223 39.03 7.08 -21.59
N GLN A 224 38.12 6.65 -22.45
CA GLN A 224 38.40 6.37 -23.85
C GLN A 224 37.25 6.93 -24.70
N ILE A 225 37.60 8.03 -25.37
CA ILE A 225 37.15 8.52 -26.68
C ILE A 225 35.98 7.73 -27.27
N MET A 226 34.79 8.34 -27.23
CA MET A 226 33.60 7.84 -27.93
C MET A 226 33.80 7.86 -29.46
N PRO A 227 33.52 6.76 -30.17
CA PRO A 227 33.30 6.81 -31.61
C PRO A 227 31.94 7.45 -31.91
N LYS A 228 31.94 8.46 -32.79
CA LYS A 228 30.74 9.11 -33.34
C LYS A 228 29.76 8.06 -33.91
N PRO A 229 28.53 7.91 -33.38
CA PRO A 229 27.49 7.17 -34.06
C PRO A 229 26.96 8.01 -35.23
N LYS A 230 27.01 7.42 -36.43
CA LYS A 230 26.27 7.91 -37.60
C LYS A 230 24.80 7.55 -37.42
N SER A 231 23.95 8.43 -37.96
CA SER A 231 22.48 8.43 -38.02
C SER A 231 21.74 8.69 -36.71
N ALA A 232 21.56 9.98 -36.42
CA ALA A 232 20.59 10.49 -35.45
C ALA A 232 19.16 10.19 -35.93
N THR A 233 18.37 9.62 -35.03
CA THR A 233 16.92 9.57 -35.16
C THR A 233 16.35 10.95 -34.80
N PRO A 234 15.15 11.34 -35.25
CA PRO A 234 14.56 12.65 -34.94
C PRO A 234 14.40 12.94 -33.44
N ILE A 235 14.42 11.90 -32.59
CA ILE A 235 14.38 12.02 -31.12
C ILE A 235 15.70 12.57 -30.56
N ASP A 236 16.84 12.27 -31.21
CA ASP A 236 18.16 12.73 -30.76
C ASP A 236 18.34 14.24 -30.98
N GLU A 237 17.66 14.83 -31.95
CA GLU A 237 17.70 16.27 -32.22
C GLU A 237 16.91 17.07 -31.16
N GLU A 238 15.81 16.51 -30.64
CA GLU A 238 15.04 17.12 -29.54
C GLU A 238 15.78 17.03 -28.21
N LEU A 239 16.49 15.93 -27.96
CA LEU A 239 17.35 15.78 -26.78
C LEU A 239 18.54 16.76 -26.80
N LEU A 240 19.17 16.95 -27.96
CA LEU A 240 20.25 17.94 -28.10
C LEU A 240 19.76 19.38 -27.92
N LYS A 241 18.54 19.71 -28.38
CA LYS A 241 17.94 21.05 -28.18
C LYS A 241 17.62 21.30 -26.71
N THR A 242 17.06 20.32 -26.01
CA THR A 242 16.75 20.44 -24.58
C THR A 242 18.01 20.54 -23.72
N GLU A 243 19.07 19.80 -24.05
CA GLU A 243 20.36 19.91 -23.34
C GLU A 243 21.00 21.30 -23.51
N ALA A 244 20.98 21.84 -24.74
CA ALA A 244 21.46 23.20 -25.01
C ALA A 244 20.63 24.28 -24.29
N GLU A 245 19.32 24.08 -24.15
CA GLU A 245 18.45 25.00 -23.42
C GLU A 245 18.71 24.97 -21.91
N ILE A 246 18.95 23.79 -21.33
CA ILE A 246 19.33 23.62 -19.93
C ILE A 246 20.67 24.31 -19.63
N GLU A 247 21.67 24.16 -20.51
CA GLU A 247 22.96 24.83 -20.36
C GLU A 247 22.81 26.36 -20.40
N ASN A 248 21.98 26.88 -21.30
CA ASN A 248 21.71 28.31 -21.41
C ASN A 248 21.02 28.85 -20.15
N VAL A 249 20.04 28.13 -19.61
CA VAL A 249 19.36 28.48 -18.33
C VAL A 249 20.35 28.48 -17.16
N ARG A 250 21.23 27.46 -17.06
CA ARG A 250 22.28 27.43 -16.02
C ARG A 250 23.20 28.63 -16.10
N SER A 251 23.62 29.03 -17.31
CA SER A 251 24.47 30.21 -17.51
C SER A 251 23.77 31.52 -17.10
N ARG A 252 22.46 31.64 -17.33
CA ARG A 252 21.66 32.80 -16.91
C ARG A 252 21.52 32.88 -15.39
N ILE A 253 21.28 31.75 -14.72
CA ILE A 253 21.21 31.67 -13.25
C ILE A 253 22.53 32.10 -12.63
N GLU A 254 23.66 31.67 -13.19
CA GLU A 254 24.98 32.06 -12.69
C GLU A 254 25.23 33.57 -12.86
N LYS A 255 24.85 34.15 -14.01
CA LYS A 255 24.93 35.61 -14.24
C LYS A 255 24.07 36.39 -13.26
N ILE A 256 22.83 35.95 -13.01
CA ILE A 256 21.93 36.59 -12.05
C ILE A 256 22.53 36.55 -10.63
N LYS A 257 23.12 35.42 -10.24
CA LYS A 257 23.80 35.28 -8.94
C LYS A 257 24.96 36.27 -8.80
N ARG A 258 25.81 36.40 -9.84
CA ARG A 258 26.91 37.37 -9.86
C ARG A 258 26.44 38.82 -9.78
N ILE A 259 25.34 39.17 -10.47
CA ILE A 259 24.74 40.52 -10.41
C ILE A 259 24.22 40.80 -8.99
N LYS A 260 23.53 39.84 -8.37
CA LYS A 260 23.01 40.00 -7.01
C LYS A 260 24.11 40.19 -5.98
N ASP A 261 25.21 39.44 -6.10
CA ASP A 261 26.37 39.59 -5.21
C ASP A 261 27.07 40.95 -5.42
N ALA A 262 27.17 41.43 -6.67
CA ALA A 262 27.70 42.76 -6.97
C ALA A 262 26.82 43.90 -6.41
N GLN A 263 25.50 43.78 -6.51
CA GLN A 263 24.55 44.73 -5.91
C GLN A 263 24.66 44.77 -4.40
N LYS A 264 24.86 43.62 -3.75
CA LYS A 264 25.06 43.54 -2.30
C LYS A 264 26.31 44.30 -1.87
N ARG A 265 27.44 44.10 -2.57
CA ARG A 265 28.69 44.81 -2.31
C ARG A 265 28.57 46.32 -2.50
N LEU A 266 27.93 46.76 -3.58
CA LEU A 266 27.67 48.20 -3.82
C LEU A 266 26.84 48.82 -2.70
N LYS A 267 25.86 48.09 -2.17
CA LYS A 267 25.05 48.58 -1.04
C LYS A 267 25.88 48.68 0.24
N GLU A 268 26.69 47.67 0.54
CA GLU A 268 27.60 47.70 1.70
C GLU A 268 28.62 48.86 1.59
N GLU A 269 29.14 49.15 0.40
CA GLU A 269 30.04 50.29 0.14
C GLU A 269 29.31 51.65 0.30
N GLN A 270 28.07 51.77 -0.17
CA GLN A 270 27.26 52.98 0.01
C GLN A 270 26.91 53.24 1.48
N ASP A 271 26.55 52.19 2.22
CA ASP A 271 26.24 52.30 3.65
C ASP A 271 27.51 52.69 4.44
N ALA A 272 28.69 52.15 4.08
CA ALA A 272 29.97 52.53 4.67
C ALA A 272 30.36 53.99 4.37
N LEU A 273 30.20 54.45 3.12
CA LEU A 273 30.46 55.85 2.76
C LEU A 273 29.55 56.81 3.52
N LYS A 274 28.28 56.45 3.70
CA LYS A 274 27.34 57.26 4.46
C LYS A 274 27.74 57.36 5.94
N SER A 275 28.18 56.25 6.54
CA SER A 275 28.68 56.28 7.92
C SER A 275 29.92 57.15 8.12
N LEU A 276 30.81 57.22 7.12
CA LEU A 276 31.98 58.10 7.18
C LEU A 276 31.62 59.58 7.02
N GLN A 277 30.58 59.89 6.26
CA GLN A 277 30.10 61.25 6.06
C GLN A 277 29.38 61.80 7.30
N ASP A 278 28.65 60.94 8.00
CA ASP A 278 27.97 61.29 9.26
C ASP A 278 28.97 61.52 10.43
N ASP A 279 30.19 60.99 10.35
CA ASP A 279 31.26 61.18 11.36
C ASP A 279 32.08 62.48 11.15
N GLU A 280 31.97 63.14 9.99
CA GLU A 280 32.75 64.33 9.63
C GLU A 280 32.05 65.67 9.97
N ASP A 281 30.75 65.64 10.28
CA ASP A 281 29.91 66.78 10.71
C ASP A 281 29.72 66.85 12.23
#